data_AF-A0A957U679-F1
#
_entry.id   AF-A0A957U679-F1
#
_cell.length_a   1.000
_cell.length_b   1.000
_cell.length_c   1.000
_cell.angle_alpha   90.00
_cell.angle_beta   90.00
_cell.angle_gamma   90.00
#
_symmetry.space_group_name_H-M   'P 1'
#
loop_
_entity.id
_entity.type
_entity.pdbx_description
1 polymer ?
#
loop_
_entity_poly.entity_id
_entity_poly.type
_entity_poly.pdbx_seq_one_letter_code
_entity_poly.pdbx_strand_id
1 'polypeptide(L)'
;LANRLGFLRRADDETVQLTASRVHLFLEKSRAEQSAMLFGAWRDSPEWNDLCRTPGLECRKTGAWQNDPLQTRGAVLHLLGRLQPAMWYSQDDFVSAIKEVEPDFQRSAEHYDTWYIRNIDTQEFLKGFEQWSAVEGELLRFLLRGPLHWLGVLDLAEPSAGDDLQLSLSGWGARWLGHEVDEPEDDPHRPLIVGDDFSVQLNPSASLAERFRVERFAQWTQSYPNYVYQINQRSLRRALDENIPPARILQFLRQRSRQVPDKVAAALTRVAS
;
A
#
# COMPACT_ATOMS: atom_id res chain seq x y z
N LEU A 1 -3.82 9.08 -1.21
CA LEU A 1 -4.66 8.01 -0.63
C LEU A 1 -5.31 8.42 0.70
N ALA A 2 -4.55 8.59 1.78
CA ALA A 2 -5.11 8.89 3.11
C ALA A 2 -6.09 10.08 3.13
N ASN A 3 -5.75 11.19 2.46
CA ASN A 3 -6.66 12.33 2.33
C ASN A 3 -7.97 11.98 1.61
N ARG A 4 -7.88 11.24 0.48
CA ARG A 4 -9.04 10.84 -0.33
C ARG A 4 -9.96 9.87 0.41
N LEU A 5 -9.39 9.00 1.24
CA LEU A 5 -10.14 8.11 2.13
C LEU A 5 -10.70 8.82 3.37
N GLY A 6 -10.45 10.13 3.51
CA GLY A 6 -10.91 10.93 4.64
C GLY A 6 -10.22 10.59 5.96
N PHE A 7 -9.04 9.97 5.91
CA PHE A 7 -8.28 9.61 7.11
C PHE A 7 -7.63 10.81 7.77
N LEU A 8 -7.45 11.90 7.03
CA LEU A 8 -6.82 13.12 7.52
C LEU A 8 -7.87 14.23 7.62
N ARG A 9 -7.75 15.06 8.65
CA ARG A 9 -8.45 16.34 8.81
C ARG A 9 -7.46 17.39 9.30
N ARG A 10 -7.73 18.66 8.99
CA ARG A 10 -7.03 19.78 9.64
C ARG A 10 -7.78 20.19 10.90
N ALA A 11 -7.06 20.38 11.97
CA ALA A 11 -7.59 20.99 13.20
C ALA A 11 -7.48 22.52 13.14
N ASP A 12 -8.12 23.19 14.10
CA ASP A 12 -8.16 24.66 14.17
C ASP A 12 -6.78 25.31 14.34
N ASP A 13 -5.80 24.54 14.83
CA ASP A 13 -4.39 24.93 14.98
C ASP A 13 -3.54 24.61 13.72
N GLU A 14 -4.17 24.34 12.58
CA GLU A 14 -3.56 23.93 11.31
C GLU A 14 -2.77 22.59 11.38
N THR A 15 -2.88 21.84 12.48
CA THR A 15 -2.27 20.52 12.56
C THR A 15 -3.07 19.48 11.77
N VAL A 16 -2.37 18.54 11.14
CA VAL A 16 -3.00 17.39 10.47
C VAL A 16 -3.25 16.30 11.50
N GLN A 17 -4.51 15.91 11.66
CA GLN A 17 -4.94 14.87 12.59
C GLN A 17 -5.63 13.71 11.86
N LEU A 18 -5.64 12.53 12.49
CA LEU A 18 -6.43 11.41 12.00
C LEU A 18 -7.93 11.63 12.26
N THR A 19 -8.75 11.31 11.28
CA THR A 19 -10.19 11.14 11.48
C THR A 19 -10.44 9.76 12.08
N ALA A 20 -10.39 9.66 13.41
CA ALA A 20 -10.39 8.40 14.15
C ALA A 20 -11.52 7.44 13.75
N SER A 21 -12.74 7.94 13.53
CA SER A 21 -13.88 7.11 13.11
C SER A 21 -13.68 6.48 11.73
N ARG A 22 -13.15 7.23 10.77
CA ARG A 22 -12.85 6.74 9.40
C ARG A 22 -11.75 5.70 9.41
N VAL A 23 -10.68 5.96 10.16
CA VAL A 23 -9.56 5.02 10.30
C VAL A 23 -10.03 3.75 10.99
N HIS A 24 -10.83 3.86 12.05
CA HIS A 24 -11.35 2.68 12.75
C HIS A 24 -12.23 1.81 11.83
N LEU A 25 -13.13 2.42 11.06
CA LEU A 25 -13.95 1.70 10.07
C LEU A 25 -13.10 0.99 9.00
N PHE A 26 -11.98 1.59 8.59
CA PHE A 26 -11.04 0.94 7.68
C PHE A 26 -10.33 -0.26 8.33
N LEU A 27 -9.86 -0.11 9.59
CA LEU A 27 -9.13 -1.17 10.29
C LEU A 27 -9.96 -2.43 10.53
N GLU A 28 -11.28 -2.30 10.73
CA GLU A 28 -12.21 -3.42 10.97
C GLU A 28 -12.63 -4.16 9.69
N LYS A 29 -12.22 -3.68 8.50
CA LYS A 29 -12.47 -4.38 7.23
C LYS A 29 -11.58 -5.59 7.03
N SER A 30 -12.02 -6.51 6.19
CA SER A 30 -11.18 -7.59 5.67
C SER A 30 -9.97 -7.04 4.91
N ARG A 31 -8.92 -7.86 4.74
CA ARG A 31 -7.73 -7.44 4.00
C ARG A 31 -8.07 -7.18 2.54
N ALA A 32 -8.92 -8.02 1.94
CA ALA A 32 -9.48 -7.84 0.60
C ALA A 32 -10.14 -6.45 0.43
N GLU A 33 -11.05 -6.08 1.33
CA GLU A 33 -11.74 -4.78 1.27
C GLU A 33 -10.78 -3.61 1.48
N GLN A 34 -9.81 -3.73 2.39
CA GLN A 34 -8.81 -2.68 2.63
C GLN A 34 -7.98 -2.41 1.37
N SER A 35 -7.50 -3.49 0.72
CA SER A 35 -6.73 -3.40 -0.52
C SER A 35 -7.55 -2.81 -1.65
N ALA A 36 -8.79 -3.26 -1.83
CA ALA A 36 -9.70 -2.71 -2.84
C ALA A 36 -10.00 -1.22 -2.63
N MET A 37 -10.17 -0.78 -1.37
CA MET A 37 -10.35 0.63 -1.03
C MET A 37 -9.12 1.47 -1.36
N LEU A 38 -7.91 0.98 -1.02
CA LEU A 38 -6.66 1.68 -1.33
C LEU A 38 -6.42 1.76 -2.83
N PHE A 39 -6.63 0.65 -3.55
CA PHE A 39 -6.51 0.57 -5.00
C PHE A 39 -7.50 1.51 -5.70
N GLY A 40 -8.79 1.45 -5.35
CA GLY A 40 -9.80 2.34 -5.91
C GLY A 40 -9.50 3.82 -5.60
N ALA A 41 -9.06 4.13 -4.37
CA ALA A 41 -8.66 5.48 -4.02
C ALA A 41 -7.44 5.98 -4.82
N TRP A 42 -6.50 5.10 -5.18
CA TRP A 42 -5.43 5.46 -6.10
C TRP A 42 -6.02 5.64 -7.49
N ARG A 43 -6.57 4.57 -8.09
CA ARG A 43 -7.12 4.48 -9.46
C ARG A 43 -8.07 5.62 -9.83
N ASP A 44 -8.85 6.13 -8.88
CA ASP A 44 -9.87 7.12 -9.16
C ASP A 44 -9.46 8.54 -8.72
N SER A 45 -8.21 8.77 -8.28
CA SER A 45 -7.75 10.10 -7.83
C SER A 45 -7.33 11.02 -8.97
N PRO A 46 -8.03 12.14 -9.26
CA PRO A 46 -7.54 13.16 -10.19
C PRO A 46 -6.44 14.04 -9.59
N GLU A 47 -6.27 14.03 -8.25
CA GLU A 47 -5.32 14.90 -7.55
C GLU A 47 -3.89 14.34 -7.54
N TRP A 48 -3.75 13.03 -7.72
CA TRP A 48 -2.45 12.37 -7.84
C TRP A 48 -2.06 12.26 -9.31
N ASN A 49 -0.90 12.83 -9.64
CA ASN A 49 -0.38 12.85 -11.00
C ASN A 49 0.89 11.99 -11.06
N ASP A 50 0.74 10.74 -11.52
CA ASP A 50 1.82 9.75 -11.53
C ASP A 50 3.04 10.20 -12.34
N LEU A 51 2.82 10.84 -13.50
CA LEU A 51 3.87 11.39 -14.34
C LEU A 51 4.73 12.41 -13.58
N CYS A 52 4.08 13.35 -12.90
CA CYS A 52 4.79 14.39 -12.14
C CYS A 52 5.34 13.91 -10.79
N ARG A 53 5.12 12.63 -10.46
CA ARG A 53 5.70 11.93 -9.30
C ARG A 53 6.77 10.91 -9.72
N THR A 54 6.93 10.68 -11.02
CA THR A 54 7.96 9.80 -11.56
C THR A 54 9.33 10.39 -11.23
N PRO A 55 10.19 9.66 -10.49
CA PRO A 55 11.53 10.13 -10.16
C PRO A 55 12.32 10.53 -11.41
N GLY A 56 13.11 11.60 -11.31
CA GLY A 56 13.89 12.14 -12.44
C GLY A 56 13.11 13.05 -13.39
N LEU A 57 11.78 13.12 -13.30
CA LEU A 57 10.95 13.99 -14.13
C LEU A 57 10.41 15.22 -13.38
N GLU A 58 10.56 16.39 -13.99
CA GLU A 58 9.93 17.65 -13.55
C GLU A 58 8.85 18.04 -14.57
N CYS A 59 7.57 17.97 -14.17
CA CYS A 59 6.49 18.61 -14.91
C CYS A 59 6.44 20.10 -14.61
N ARG A 60 6.78 20.96 -15.58
CA ARG A 60 6.61 22.41 -15.42
C ARG A 60 5.19 22.83 -15.75
N LYS A 61 4.52 23.44 -14.77
CA LYS A 61 3.22 24.08 -14.96
C LYS A 61 3.40 25.42 -15.67
N THR A 62 3.54 25.37 -16.99
CA THR A 62 3.59 26.56 -17.85
C THR A 62 2.36 26.60 -18.74
N GLY A 63 1.61 27.71 -18.69
CA GLY A 63 0.37 27.87 -19.46
C GLY A 63 -0.77 27.00 -18.93
N ALA A 64 -1.65 26.54 -19.85
CA ALA A 64 -2.80 25.69 -19.56
C ALA A 64 -2.49 24.17 -19.67
N TRP A 65 -1.22 23.81 -19.82
CA TRP A 65 -0.84 22.42 -20.02
C TRP A 65 -1.06 21.57 -18.76
N GLN A 66 -1.77 20.47 -18.92
CA GLN A 66 -1.96 19.43 -17.91
C GLN A 66 -2.17 18.08 -18.62
N ASN A 67 -1.55 17.01 -18.13
CA ASN A 67 -1.93 15.66 -18.53
C ASN A 67 -3.20 15.21 -17.79
N ASP A 68 -3.82 14.12 -18.25
CA ASP A 68 -4.91 13.46 -17.55
C ASP A 68 -4.39 12.17 -16.87
N PRO A 69 -4.13 12.19 -15.55
CA PRO A 69 -3.63 11.01 -14.84
C PRO A 69 -4.64 9.85 -14.83
N LEU A 70 -5.95 10.12 -14.92
CA LEU A 70 -6.98 9.09 -14.93
C LEU A 70 -7.00 8.36 -16.27
N GLN A 71 -6.91 9.11 -17.38
CA GLN A 71 -6.76 8.53 -18.72
C GLN A 71 -5.53 7.62 -18.78
N THR A 72 -4.37 8.13 -18.37
CA THR A 72 -3.11 7.37 -18.38
C THR A 72 -3.22 6.08 -17.56
N ARG A 73 -3.75 6.14 -16.33
CA ARG A 73 -3.95 4.94 -15.52
C ARG A 73 -4.96 3.98 -16.11
N GLY A 74 -6.07 4.49 -16.66
CA GLY A 74 -7.06 3.67 -17.35
C GLY A 74 -6.44 2.87 -18.49
N ALA A 75 -5.62 3.52 -19.33
CA ALA A 75 -4.92 2.88 -20.44
C ALA A 75 -3.92 1.81 -19.94
N VAL A 76 -3.08 2.13 -18.95
CA VAL A 76 -2.10 1.19 -18.38
C VAL A 76 -2.80 -0.03 -17.74
N LEU A 77 -3.86 0.19 -16.96
CA LEU A 77 -4.62 -0.89 -16.33
C LEU A 77 -5.33 -1.77 -17.37
N HIS A 78 -5.85 -1.17 -18.44
CA HIS A 78 -6.44 -1.93 -19.56
C HIS A 78 -5.42 -2.81 -20.26
N LEU A 79 -4.19 -2.32 -20.47
CA LEU A 79 -3.10 -3.10 -21.07
C LEU A 79 -2.64 -4.22 -20.12
N LEU A 80 -2.55 -3.96 -18.81
CA LEU A 80 -2.22 -4.97 -17.81
C LEU A 80 -3.29 -6.06 -17.70
N GLY A 81 -4.57 -5.73 -17.86
CA GLY A 81 -5.67 -6.70 -17.89
C GLY A 81 -5.64 -7.64 -19.11
N ARG A 82 -4.68 -7.49 -20.03
CA ARG A 82 -4.44 -8.44 -21.12
C ARG A 82 -3.40 -9.50 -20.77
N LEU A 83 -2.65 -9.32 -19.69
CA LEU A 83 -1.68 -10.31 -19.23
C LEU A 83 -2.41 -11.57 -18.75
N GLN A 84 -1.79 -12.73 -18.94
CA GLN A 84 -2.32 -13.95 -18.35
C GLN A 84 -2.04 -13.94 -16.83
N PRO A 85 -3.05 -14.17 -15.98
CA PRO A 85 -2.84 -14.27 -14.54
C PRO A 85 -1.78 -15.32 -14.19
N ALA A 86 -0.97 -15.03 -13.17
CA ALA A 86 0.12 -15.89 -12.69
C ALA A 86 1.28 -16.17 -13.67
N MET A 87 1.23 -15.69 -14.92
CA MET A 87 2.37 -15.75 -15.83
C MET A 87 3.37 -14.64 -15.53
N TRP A 88 4.66 -14.97 -15.63
CA TRP A 88 5.75 -14.02 -15.41
C TRP A 88 6.22 -13.43 -16.74
N TYR A 89 6.41 -12.12 -16.75
CA TYR A 89 6.85 -11.33 -17.88
C TYR A 89 8.05 -10.48 -17.49
N SER A 90 8.98 -10.28 -18.43
CA SER A 90 10.01 -9.26 -18.32
C SER A 90 9.37 -7.87 -18.26
N GLN A 91 9.86 -7.02 -17.36
CA GLN A 91 9.44 -5.63 -17.30
C GLN A 91 9.84 -4.87 -18.57
N ASP A 92 11.06 -5.07 -19.05
CA ASP A 92 11.53 -4.38 -20.26
C ASP A 92 10.79 -4.87 -21.53
N ASP A 93 10.46 -6.16 -21.63
CA ASP A 93 9.63 -6.68 -22.72
C ASP A 93 8.22 -6.09 -22.65
N PHE A 94 7.62 -5.99 -21.45
CA PHE A 94 6.31 -5.40 -21.27
C PHE A 94 6.29 -3.91 -21.67
N VAL A 95 7.28 -3.13 -21.23
CA VAL A 95 7.43 -1.71 -21.61
C VAL A 95 7.62 -1.57 -23.12
N SER A 96 8.43 -2.43 -23.74
CA SER A 96 8.66 -2.43 -25.18
C SER A 96 7.39 -2.78 -25.96
N ALA A 97 6.64 -3.78 -25.50
CA ALA A 97 5.36 -4.17 -26.11
C ALA A 97 4.33 -3.03 -26.04
N ILE A 98 4.26 -2.29 -24.93
CA ILE A 98 3.40 -1.09 -24.85
C ILE A 98 3.85 -0.04 -25.87
N LYS A 99 5.15 0.23 -25.98
CA LYS A 99 5.67 1.19 -26.98
C LYS A 99 5.26 0.83 -28.40
N GLU A 100 5.24 -0.46 -28.73
CA GLU A 100 4.88 -0.95 -30.07
C GLU A 100 3.38 -0.92 -30.33
N VAL A 101 2.56 -1.29 -29.33
CA VAL A 101 1.12 -1.50 -29.52
C VAL A 101 0.30 -0.25 -29.22
N GLU A 102 0.68 0.50 -28.19
CA GLU A 102 -0.06 1.68 -27.71
C GLU A 102 0.94 2.76 -27.22
N PRO A 103 1.79 3.32 -28.10
CA PRO A 103 2.77 4.34 -27.73
C PRO A 103 2.13 5.61 -27.16
N ASP A 104 0.89 5.89 -27.57
CA ASP A 104 0.16 7.12 -27.29
C ASP A 104 -0.72 7.03 -26.03
N PHE A 105 -0.57 5.97 -25.20
CA PHE A 105 -1.40 5.72 -24.00
C PHE A 105 -1.46 6.91 -23.01
N GLN A 106 -0.43 7.75 -23.02
CA GLN A 106 -0.30 8.93 -22.17
C GLN A 106 -0.36 10.23 -22.98
N ARG A 107 0.49 10.35 -24.01
CA ARG A 107 0.60 11.52 -24.88
C ARG A 107 0.21 11.09 -26.27
N SER A 108 -0.78 11.75 -26.87
CA SER A 108 -1.02 11.58 -28.30
C SER A 108 0.14 12.14 -29.13
N ALA A 109 0.25 11.71 -30.38
CA ALA A 109 1.26 12.19 -31.33
C ALA A 109 1.44 13.73 -31.37
N GLU A 110 0.36 14.49 -31.23
CA GLU A 110 0.35 15.98 -31.24
C GLU A 110 1.02 16.60 -30.00
N HIS A 111 1.21 15.81 -28.95
CA HIS A 111 1.64 16.26 -27.64
C HIS A 111 3.13 16.00 -27.32
N TYR A 112 3.82 15.20 -28.13
CA TYR A 112 5.22 14.84 -27.88
C TYR A 112 6.16 16.06 -27.83
N ASP A 113 5.89 17.11 -28.61
CA ASP A 113 6.72 18.32 -28.67
C ASP A 113 6.24 19.47 -27.77
N THR A 114 5.03 19.35 -27.23
CA THR A 114 4.34 20.46 -26.56
C THR A 114 4.30 20.34 -25.04
N TRP A 115 4.46 19.13 -24.49
CA TRP A 115 4.48 18.89 -23.05
C TRP A 115 5.78 19.42 -22.41
N TYR A 116 5.65 20.20 -21.34
CA TYR A 116 6.78 20.84 -20.65
C TYR A 116 7.34 19.93 -19.55
N ILE A 117 7.93 18.80 -19.97
CA ILE A 117 8.60 17.84 -19.09
C ILE A 117 10.11 18.03 -19.19
N ARG A 118 10.78 18.03 -18.05
CA ARG A 118 12.25 18.14 -17.98
C ARG A 118 12.84 16.96 -17.23
N ASN A 119 14.04 16.59 -17.63
CA ASN A 119 14.91 15.77 -16.79
C ASN A 119 15.46 16.65 -15.65
N ILE A 120 15.35 16.17 -14.41
CA ILE A 120 15.79 16.93 -13.23
C ILE A 120 17.32 17.09 -13.19
N ASP A 121 18.07 16.10 -13.66
CA ASP A 121 19.54 16.11 -13.58
C ASP A 121 20.14 16.98 -14.69
N THR A 122 19.70 16.80 -15.94
CA THR A 122 20.24 17.54 -17.09
C THR A 122 19.58 18.89 -17.29
N GLN A 123 18.41 19.12 -16.68
CA GLN A 123 17.61 20.34 -16.85
C GLN A 123 17.12 20.56 -18.31
N GLU A 124 17.22 19.54 -19.16
CA GLU A 124 16.79 19.57 -20.56
C GLU A 124 15.30 19.23 -20.69
N PHE A 125 14.64 19.81 -21.69
CA PHE A 125 13.27 19.46 -22.03
C PHE A 125 13.22 18.16 -22.83
N LEU A 126 12.35 17.23 -22.40
CA LEU A 126 12.16 15.93 -23.01
C LEU A 126 11.04 16.00 -24.08
N LYS A 127 11.42 16.49 -25.26
CA LYS A 127 10.52 16.68 -26.41
C LYS A 127 10.72 15.61 -27.47
N GLY A 128 9.67 15.37 -28.25
CA GLY A 128 9.70 14.44 -29.37
C GLY A 128 9.54 12.98 -28.93
N PHE A 129 9.23 12.13 -29.91
CA PHE A 129 9.01 10.70 -29.68
C PHE A 129 10.31 9.95 -29.31
N GLU A 130 11.47 10.48 -29.67
CA GLU A 130 12.78 9.97 -29.26
C GLU A 130 12.95 9.94 -27.74
N GLN A 131 12.24 10.80 -27.02
CA GLN A 131 12.22 10.85 -25.56
C GLN A 131 11.17 9.93 -24.93
N TRP A 132 10.47 9.10 -25.72
CA TRP A 132 9.41 8.21 -25.21
C TRP A 132 9.90 7.34 -24.06
N SER A 133 11.07 6.72 -24.21
CA SER A 133 11.63 5.87 -23.16
C SER A 133 11.97 6.66 -21.90
N ALA A 134 12.42 7.91 -22.03
CA ALA A 134 12.78 8.79 -20.92
C ALA A 134 11.55 9.39 -20.20
N VAL A 135 10.35 9.30 -20.79
CA VAL A 135 9.12 9.86 -20.21
C VAL A 135 8.08 8.76 -19.96
N GLU A 136 7.50 8.19 -21.00
CA GLU A 136 6.54 7.09 -20.91
C GLU A 136 7.15 5.83 -20.31
N GLY A 137 8.35 5.46 -20.76
CA GLY A 137 9.05 4.28 -20.25
C GLY A 137 9.33 4.39 -18.75
N GLU A 138 9.87 5.53 -18.30
CA GLU A 138 10.11 5.78 -16.88
C GLU A 138 8.83 5.86 -16.05
N LEU A 139 7.75 6.42 -16.60
CA LEU A 139 6.45 6.37 -15.94
C LEU A 139 5.95 4.93 -15.78
N LEU A 140 6.03 4.10 -16.82
CA LEU A 140 5.62 2.70 -16.73
C LEU A 140 6.42 1.98 -15.66
N ARG A 141 7.75 2.13 -15.64
CA ARG A 141 8.61 1.53 -14.60
C ARG A 141 8.24 2.01 -13.20
N PHE A 142 7.96 3.32 -13.04
CA PHE A 142 7.49 3.88 -11.78
C PHE A 142 6.16 3.26 -11.34
N LEU A 143 5.19 3.15 -12.25
CA LEU A 143 3.88 2.56 -11.96
C LEU A 143 3.99 1.09 -11.54
N LEU A 144 4.75 0.31 -12.29
CA LEU A 144 4.93 -1.13 -12.09
C LEU A 144 5.62 -1.43 -10.76
N ARG A 145 6.75 -0.76 -10.47
CA ARG A 145 7.55 -0.95 -9.25
C ARG A 145 6.95 -0.28 -8.02
N GLY A 146 6.11 0.73 -8.23
CA GLY A 146 5.49 1.54 -7.19
C GLY A 146 4.03 1.15 -6.96
N PRO A 147 3.08 2.02 -7.31
CA PRO A 147 1.68 1.88 -6.89
C PRO A 147 1.03 0.57 -7.32
N LEU A 148 1.32 0.03 -8.51
CA LEU A 148 0.70 -1.22 -8.95
C LEU A 148 1.17 -2.42 -8.13
N HIS A 149 2.45 -2.45 -7.74
CA HIS A 149 2.95 -3.48 -6.84
C HIS A 149 2.51 -3.26 -5.39
N TRP A 150 2.69 -2.04 -4.85
CA TRP A 150 2.36 -1.74 -3.45
C TRP A 150 0.88 -1.92 -3.11
N LEU A 151 0.00 -1.73 -4.10
CA LEU A 151 -1.45 -1.91 -3.95
C LEU A 151 -1.91 -3.32 -4.31
N GLY A 152 -0.98 -4.23 -4.64
CA GLY A 152 -1.24 -5.64 -4.85
C GLY A 152 -1.85 -5.98 -6.21
N VAL A 153 -1.73 -5.12 -7.22
CA VAL A 153 -2.11 -5.45 -8.60
C VAL A 153 -1.08 -6.39 -9.22
N LEU A 154 0.20 -6.17 -8.93
CA LEU A 154 1.32 -6.92 -9.49
C LEU A 154 2.19 -7.57 -8.41
N ASP A 155 2.60 -8.80 -8.68
CA ASP A 155 3.71 -9.45 -8.00
C ASP A 155 5.00 -9.16 -8.76
N LEU A 156 6.08 -8.91 -8.02
CA LEU A 156 7.41 -8.65 -8.57
C LEU A 156 8.38 -9.74 -8.09
N ALA A 157 9.29 -10.14 -8.96
CA ALA A 157 10.37 -11.05 -8.63
C ALA A 157 11.69 -10.52 -9.17
N GLU A 158 12.75 -10.69 -8.36
CA GLU A 158 14.10 -10.44 -8.82
C GLU A 158 14.44 -11.41 -9.97
N PRO A 159 15.17 -10.94 -11.00
CA PRO A 159 15.61 -11.82 -12.08
C PRO A 159 16.48 -12.97 -11.56
N SER A 160 16.36 -14.13 -12.21
CA SER A 160 17.30 -15.23 -12.01
C SER A 160 18.67 -14.97 -12.63
N ALA A 161 18.76 -14.06 -13.61
CA ALA A 161 19.99 -13.55 -14.22
C ALA A 161 19.75 -12.15 -14.84
N GLY A 162 20.75 -11.26 -14.73
CA GLY A 162 20.65 -9.87 -15.22
C GLY A 162 19.95 -8.93 -14.23
N ASP A 163 19.56 -7.75 -14.71
CA ASP A 163 18.96 -6.68 -13.88
C ASP A 163 17.48 -6.43 -14.20
N ASP A 164 16.89 -7.21 -15.10
CA ASP A 164 15.53 -7.01 -15.58
C ASP A 164 14.48 -7.68 -14.68
N LEU A 165 13.69 -6.85 -14.01
CA LEU A 165 12.68 -7.27 -13.06
C LEU A 165 11.57 -8.06 -13.73
N GLN A 166 11.11 -9.14 -13.09
CA GLN A 166 9.96 -9.90 -13.57
C GLN A 166 8.69 -9.40 -12.88
N LEU A 167 7.59 -9.35 -13.62
CA LEU A 167 6.28 -9.00 -13.12
C LEU A 167 5.25 -10.07 -13.47
N SER A 168 4.26 -10.24 -12.60
CA SER A 168 3.11 -11.12 -12.80
C SER A 168 1.84 -10.44 -12.32
N LEU A 169 0.74 -10.68 -13.02
CA LEU A 169 -0.57 -10.21 -12.59
C LEU A 169 -1.02 -11.04 -11.38
N SER A 170 -1.13 -10.38 -10.22
CA SER A 170 -1.49 -11.05 -8.96
C SER A 170 -2.94 -11.57 -9.01
N GLY A 171 -3.31 -12.45 -8.08
CA GLY A 171 -4.71 -12.91 -7.98
C GLY A 171 -5.71 -11.76 -7.76
N TRP A 172 -5.37 -10.78 -6.92
CA TRP A 172 -6.21 -9.59 -6.70
C TRP A 172 -6.23 -8.67 -7.91
N GLY A 173 -5.07 -8.45 -8.53
CA GLY A 173 -4.95 -7.67 -9.76
C GLY A 173 -5.79 -8.24 -10.89
N ALA A 174 -5.71 -9.55 -11.13
CA ALA A 174 -6.51 -10.25 -12.11
C ALA A 174 -8.01 -10.04 -11.88
N ARG A 175 -8.48 -10.21 -10.64
CA ARG A 175 -9.88 -9.98 -10.29
C ARG A 175 -10.31 -8.53 -10.52
N TRP A 176 -9.51 -7.56 -10.09
CA TRP A 176 -9.84 -6.13 -10.26
C TRP A 176 -9.78 -5.65 -11.72
N LEU A 177 -9.00 -6.34 -12.55
CA LEU A 177 -8.86 -6.05 -13.99
C LEU A 177 -9.81 -6.90 -14.87
N GLY A 178 -10.78 -7.58 -14.26
CA GLY A 178 -11.90 -8.20 -14.97
C GLY A 178 -11.68 -9.65 -15.39
N HIS A 179 -10.64 -10.32 -14.91
CA HIS A 179 -10.49 -11.76 -15.12
C HIS A 179 -11.48 -12.54 -14.24
N GLU A 180 -12.06 -13.60 -14.81
CA GLU A 180 -12.85 -14.59 -14.08
C GLU A 180 -11.92 -15.53 -13.31
N VAL A 181 -11.48 -15.08 -12.13
CA VAL A 181 -10.67 -15.87 -11.18
C VAL A 181 -11.39 -15.95 -9.84
N ASP A 182 -11.13 -17.04 -9.12
CA ASP A 182 -11.60 -17.19 -7.74
C ASP A 182 -11.08 -16.05 -6.87
N GLU A 183 -11.88 -15.68 -5.87
CA GLU A 183 -11.44 -14.70 -4.90
C GLU A 183 -10.21 -15.25 -4.14
N PRO A 184 -9.06 -14.54 -4.17
CA PRO A 184 -7.89 -15.00 -3.45
C PRO A 184 -8.24 -15.19 -1.97
N GLU A 185 -7.89 -16.35 -1.41
CA GLU A 185 -8.15 -16.62 0.00
C GLU A 185 -7.34 -15.65 0.88
N ASP A 186 -8.02 -15.03 1.84
CA ASP A 186 -7.34 -14.35 2.94
C ASP A 186 -6.63 -15.42 3.80
N ASP A 187 -5.37 -15.15 4.17
CA ASP A 187 -4.63 -16.04 5.07
C ASP A 187 -5.46 -16.34 6.33
N PRO A 188 -5.51 -17.60 6.78
CA PRO A 188 -6.32 -17.96 7.92
C PRO A 188 -5.87 -17.19 9.16
N HIS A 189 -6.84 -16.61 9.88
CA HIS A 189 -6.58 -15.92 11.13
C HIS A 189 -5.95 -16.87 12.14
N ARG A 190 -4.69 -16.58 12.52
CA ARG A 190 -3.99 -17.32 13.56
C ARG A 190 -4.15 -16.63 14.91
N PRO A 191 -4.46 -17.37 16.00
CA PRO A 191 -4.51 -16.80 17.34
C PRO A 191 -3.18 -16.13 17.71
N LEU A 192 -3.24 -15.06 18.50
CA LEU A 192 -2.04 -14.45 19.07
C LEU A 192 -1.40 -15.38 20.10
N ILE A 193 -0.08 -15.27 20.25
CA ILE A 193 0.69 -16.04 21.24
C ILE A 193 1.14 -15.08 22.34
N VAL A 194 0.88 -15.43 23.59
CA VAL A 194 1.34 -14.68 24.76
C VAL A 194 2.43 -15.47 25.47
N GLY A 195 3.62 -14.89 25.60
CA GLY A 195 4.75 -15.48 26.31
C GLY A 195 4.75 -15.19 27.81
N ASP A 196 5.38 -16.07 28.59
CA ASP A 196 5.62 -15.88 30.04
C ASP A 196 6.56 -14.70 30.37
N ASP A 197 7.26 -14.23 29.35
CA ASP A 197 8.11 -13.04 29.35
C ASP A 197 7.32 -11.76 29.02
N PHE A 198 5.98 -11.83 28.96
CA PHE A 198 5.09 -10.74 28.57
C PHE A 198 5.20 -10.29 27.11
N SER A 199 5.79 -11.13 26.25
CA SER A 199 5.73 -10.94 24.80
C SER A 199 4.33 -11.27 24.26
N VAL A 200 3.92 -10.54 23.23
CA VAL A 200 2.71 -10.77 22.44
C VAL A 200 3.12 -10.89 20.99
N GLN A 201 2.89 -12.05 20.39
CA GLN A 201 3.27 -12.34 19.01
C GLN A 201 2.02 -12.47 18.14
N LEU A 202 2.04 -11.79 16.99
CA LEU A 202 1.00 -11.87 15.97
C LEU A 202 1.62 -12.36 14.66
N ASN A 203 0.92 -13.25 13.98
CA ASN A 203 1.30 -13.70 12.65
C ASN A 203 1.22 -12.55 11.63
N PRO A 204 2.02 -12.55 10.55
CA PRO A 204 1.88 -11.58 9.46
C PRO A 204 0.46 -11.45 8.88
N SER A 205 -0.35 -12.50 8.95
CA SER A 205 -1.75 -12.50 8.53
C SER A 205 -2.73 -11.85 9.51
N ALA A 206 -2.30 -11.48 10.73
CA ALA A 206 -3.18 -10.86 11.71
C ALA A 206 -3.79 -9.56 11.16
N SER A 207 -5.06 -9.29 11.46
CA SER A 207 -5.73 -8.10 10.95
C SER A 207 -5.05 -6.81 11.44
N LEU A 208 -5.16 -5.73 10.67
CA LEU A 208 -4.66 -4.42 11.11
C LEU A 208 -5.36 -3.94 12.40
N ALA A 209 -6.65 -4.25 12.57
CA ALA A 209 -7.37 -3.98 13.81
C ALA A 209 -6.75 -4.71 15.03
N GLU A 210 -6.39 -5.99 14.89
CA GLU A 210 -5.74 -6.72 15.98
C GLU A 210 -4.36 -6.15 16.32
N ARG A 211 -3.53 -5.88 15.31
CA ARG A 211 -2.21 -5.25 15.52
C ARG A 211 -2.34 -3.90 16.20
N PHE A 212 -3.26 -3.06 15.70
CA PHE A 212 -3.56 -1.77 16.30
C PHE A 212 -3.99 -1.90 17.77
N ARG A 213 -4.89 -2.83 18.09
CA ARG A 213 -5.33 -3.07 19.48
C ARG A 213 -4.18 -3.47 20.39
N VAL A 214 -3.25 -4.31 19.92
CA VAL A 214 -2.05 -4.71 20.69
C VAL A 214 -1.13 -3.52 20.95
N GLU A 215 -0.91 -2.66 19.95
CA GLU A 215 -0.07 -1.46 20.09
C GLU A 215 -0.57 -0.47 21.15
N ARG A 216 -1.88 -0.48 21.45
CA ARG A 216 -2.44 0.37 22.51
C ARG A 216 -1.91 -0.01 23.90
N PHE A 217 -1.53 -1.27 24.13
CA PHE A 217 -1.11 -1.75 25.45
C PHE A 217 0.25 -2.42 25.51
N ALA A 218 0.91 -2.63 24.38
CA ALA A 218 2.24 -3.22 24.27
C ALA A 218 3.19 -2.34 23.42
N GLN A 219 4.49 -2.51 23.62
CA GLN A 219 5.52 -1.79 22.90
C GLN A 219 6.03 -2.63 21.72
N TRP A 220 6.07 -2.06 20.51
CA TRP A 220 6.64 -2.75 19.35
C TRP A 220 8.12 -3.11 19.55
N THR A 221 8.52 -4.28 19.08
CA THR A 221 9.90 -4.79 19.15
C THR A 221 10.40 -5.28 17.80
N GLN A 222 9.59 -6.03 17.06
CA GLN A 222 9.99 -6.65 15.79
C GLN A 222 8.79 -6.80 14.85
N SER A 223 9.03 -6.81 13.53
CA SER A 223 7.98 -6.96 12.50
C SER A 223 8.09 -8.23 11.65
N TYR A 224 9.25 -8.89 11.59
CA TYR A 224 9.48 -10.08 10.76
C TYR A 224 10.32 -11.13 11.51
N PRO A 225 10.05 -12.44 11.40
CA PRO A 225 8.98 -13.09 10.61
C PRO A 225 7.58 -12.99 11.24
N ASN A 226 7.48 -12.54 12.49
CA ASN A 226 6.22 -12.23 13.16
C ASN A 226 6.28 -10.83 13.76
N TYR A 227 5.13 -10.23 14.01
CA TYR A 227 5.06 -9.01 14.81
C TYR A 227 5.20 -9.37 16.28
N VAL A 228 6.18 -8.78 16.95
CA VAL A 228 6.45 -9.01 18.37
C VAL A 228 6.32 -7.71 19.13
N TYR A 229 5.53 -7.75 20.19
CA TYR A 229 5.31 -6.64 21.11
C TYR A 229 5.61 -7.08 22.54
N GLN A 230 6.00 -6.13 23.37
CA GLN A 230 6.32 -6.36 24.78
C GLN A 230 5.36 -5.59 25.68
N ILE A 231 4.64 -6.29 26.57
CA ILE A 231 3.89 -5.64 27.64
C ILE A 231 4.89 -5.27 28.74
N ASN A 232 4.90 -3.99 29.13
CA ASN A 232 5.70 -3.48 30.23
C ASN A 232 4.93 -2.40 31.01
N GLN A 233 5.50 -1.93 32.12
CA GLN A 233 4.83 -0.94 32.98
C GLN A 233 4.51 0.37 32.23
N ARG A 234 5.39 0.81 31.33
CA ARG A 234 5.20 2.05 30.55
C ARG A 234 4.05 1.89 29.56
N SER A 235 3.97 0.76 28.85
CA SER A 235 2.89 0.50 27.89
C SER A 235 1.53 0.35 28.59
N LEU A 236 1.49 -0.27 29.78
CA LEU A 236 0.26 -0.39 30.57
C LEU A 236 -0.21 0.96 31.12
N ARG A 237 0.72 1.82 31.58
CA ARG A 237 0.38 3.18 32.01
C ARG A 237 -0.19 4.01 30.86
N ARG A 238 0.44 3.94 29.68
CA ARG A 238 -0.09 4.56 28.46
C ARG A 238 -1.50 4.07 28.14
N ALA A 239 -1.74 2.75 28.21
CA ALA A 239 -3.06 2.18 27.97
C ALA A 239 -4.12 2.72 28.95
N LEU A 240 -3.77 2.84 30.23
CA LEU A 240 -4.64 3.42 31.26
C LEU A 240 -4.98 4.89 30.97
N ASP A 241 -3.99 5.71 30.62
CA ASP A 241 -4.20 7.12 30.24
C ASP A 241 -5.13 7.25 29.01
N GLU A 242 -5.18 6.21 28.18
CA GLU A 242 -6.04 6.08 27.02
C GLU A 242 -7.38 5.36 27.30
N ASN A 243 -7.76 5.20 28.57
CA ASN A 243 -8.97 4.52 29.04
C ASN A 243 -9.07 3.03 28.67
N ILE A 244 -7.95 2.33 28.68
CA ILE A 244 -7.85 0.88 28.42
C ILE A 244 -7.36 0.19 29.71
N PRO A 245 -8.28 -0.25 30.59
CA PRO A 245 -7.90 -0.86 31.86
C PRO A 245 -7.30 -2.25 31.67
N PRO A 246 -6.40 -2.72 32.56
CA PRO A 246 -5.78 -4.04 32.48
C PRO A 246 -6.77 -5.21 32.39
N ALA A 247 -7.95 -5.08 32.99
CA ALA A 247 -9.02 -6.08 32.86
C ALA A 247 -9.50 -6.25 31.40
N ARG A 248 -9.60 -5.14 30.64
CA ARG A 248 -9.97 -5.15 29.22
C ARG A 248 -8.86 -5.75 28.36
N ILE A 249 -7.61 -5.49 28.71
CA ILE A 249 -6.44 -6.11 28.06
C ILE A 249 -6.47 -7.62 28.27
N LEU A 250 -6.67 -8.09 29.51
CA LEU A 250 -6.74 -9.51 29.83
C LEU A 250 -7.91 -10.20 29.11
N GLN A 251 -9.07 -9.55 29.03
CA GLN A 251 -10.22 -10.07 28.27
C GLN A 251 -9.88 -10.24 26.78
N PHE A 252 -9.25 -9.23 26.17
CA PHE A 252 -8.82 -9.28 24.78
C PHE A 252 -7.83 -10.42 24.53
N LEU A 253 -6.81 -10.57 25.39
CA LEU A 253 -5.82 -11.63 25.27
C LEU A 253 -6.48 -13.01 25.38
N ARG A 254 -7.39 -13.22 26.32
CA ARG A 254 -8.14 -14.49 26.47
C ARG A 254 -9.03 -14.80 25.27
N GLN A 255 -9.57 -13.78 24.61
CA GLN A 255 -10.41 -13.97 23.44
C GLN A 255 -9.61 -14.32 22.19
N ARG A 256 -8.41 -13.74 22.05
CA ARG A 256 -7.62 -13.81 20.81
C ARG A 256 -6.45 -14.79 20.86
N SER A 257 -6.07 -15.26 22.04
CA SER A 257 -5.06 -16.31 22.21
C SER A 257 -5.69 -17.63 22.57
N ARG A 258 -4.96 -18.73 22.32
CA ARG A 258 -5.36 -20.05 22.82
C ARG A 258 -5.20 -20.15 24.34
N GLN A 259 -4.21 -19.46 24.89
CA GLN A 259 -3.88 -19.46 26.31
C GLN A 259 -3.17 -18.17 26.67
N VAL A 260 -3.50 -17.63 27.85
CA VAL A 260 -2.76 -16.56 28.51
C VAL A 260 -2.04 -17.17 29.71
N PRO A 261 -0.71 -17.04 29.83
CA PRO A 261 -0.02 -17.60 30.98
C PRO A 261 -0.46 -16.97 32.31
N ASP A 262 -0.53 -17.79 33.37
CA ASP A 262 -1.05 -17.38 34.68
C ASP A 262 -0.28 -16.20 35.27
N LYS A 263 1.05 -16.17 35.05
CA LYS A 263 1.92 -15.07 35.45
C LYS A 263 1.49 -13.73 34.83
N VAL A 264 1.13 -13.75 33.54
CA VAL A 264 0.66 -12.56 32.82
C VAL A 264 -0.74 -12.17 33.30
N ALA A 265 -1.64 -13.14 33.46
CA ALA A 265 -3.00 -12.89 33.95
C ALA A 265 -3.02 -12.32 35.38
N ALA A 266 -2.21 -12.86 36.28
CA ALA A 266 -2.08 -12.38 37.66
C ALA A 266 -1.49 -10.96 37.71
N ALA A 267 -0.47 -10.68 36.90
CA ALA A 267 0.13 -9.35 36.81
C ALA A 267 -0.87 -8.29 36.32
N LEU A 268 -1.64 -8.58 35.26
CA LEU A 268 -2.68 -7.67 34.77
C LEU A 268 -3.81 -7.47 35.78
N THR A 269 -4.20 -8.51 36.51
CA THR A 269 -5.24 -8.42 37.55
C THR A 269 -4.77 -7.54 38.71
N ARG A 270 -3.52 -7.67 39.15
CA ARG A 270 -2.94 -6.87 40.24
C ARG A 270 -2.81 -5.38 39.89
N VAL A 271 -2.61 -5.04 38.62
CA VAL A 271 -2.55 -3.62 38.18
C VAL A 271 -3.96 -3.01 38.08
N ALA A 272 -5.02 -3.82 38.01
CA ALA A 272 -6.40 -3.36 37.96
C ALA A 272 -7.01 -3.06 39.33
N SER A 273 -6.45 -3.63 40.40
CA SER A 273 -6.84 -3.44 41.81
C SER A 273 -6.12 -2.25 42.44
#